data_AF-A0A6J7L0A0-F1
#
_entry.id   AF-A0A6J7L0A0-F1
#
_cell.length_a   1.000
_cell.length_b   1.000
_cell.length_c   1.000
_cell.angle_alpha   90.00
_cell.angle_beta   90.00
_cell.angle_gamma   90.00
#
_symmetry.space_group_name_H-M   'P 1'
#
loop_
_entity.id
_entity.type
_entity.pdbx_description
1 polymer ?
#
loop_
_entity_poly.entity_id
_entity_poly.type
_entity_poly.pdbx_seq_one_letter_code
_entity_poly.pdbx_strand_id
1 'polypeptide(L)' 'MHLIRKFAERVKSDADEAGQTTAEYALVILGSAAIATLLLTWASKSGGITKLFDMVVGRLIPG' A
#
# COMPACT_ATOMS: atom_id res chain seq x y z
N MET A 1 -1.09 43.68 -13.71
CA MET A 1 -1.58 42.79 -12.64
C MET A 1 -2.08 41.42 -13.14
N HIS A 2 -2.78 41.34 -14.27
CA HIS A 2 -3.41 40.08 -14.75
C HIS A 2 -2.42 38.95 -15.10
N LEU A 3 -1.18 39.29 -15.47
CA LEU A 3 -0.15 38.31 -15.84
C LEU A 3 0.45 37.59 -14.62
N ILE A 4 0.61 38.30 -13.50
CA ILE A 4 1.15 37.73 -12.26
C ILE A 4 0.16 36.69 -11.69
N ARG A 5 -1.14 36.97 -11.84
CA ARG A 5 -2.22 36.08 -11.43
C ARG A 5 -2.25 34.79 -12.25
N LYS A 6 -2.13 34.89 -13.58
CA LYS A 6 -2.05 33.71 -14.47
C LYS A 6 -0.82 32.86 -14.20
N PHE A 7 0.30 33.47 -13.83
CA PHE A 7 1.53 32.74 -13.51
C PHE A 7 1.39 31.98 -12.18
N ALA A 8 0.81 32.63 -11.16
CA ALA A 8 0.53 32.00 -9.86
C ALA A 8 -0.46 30.82 -9.99
N GLU A 9 -1.49 30.96 -10.84
CA GLU A 9 -2.42 29.87 -11.14
C GLU A 9 -1.72 28.70 -11.85
N ARG A 10 -0.86 28.96 -12.85
CA ARG A 10 -0.08 27.91 -13.55
C ARG A 10 0.86 27.16 -12.60
N VAL A 11 1.61 27.88 -11.77
CA VAL A 11 2.58 27.28 -10.83
C VAL A 11 1.85 26.41 -9.79
N LYS A 12 0.65 26.82 -9.38
CA LYS A 12 -0.18 26.02 -8.47
C LYS A 12 -0.70 24.75 -9.14
N SER A 13 -1.18 24.83 -10.39
CA SER A 13 -1.63 23.66 -11.14
C SER A 13 -0.51 22.65 -11.37
N ASP A 14 0.66 23.09 -11.86
CA ASP A 14 1.80 22.20 -12.11
C ASP A 14 2.28 21.47 -10.84
N ALA A 15 2.25 22.15 -9.68
CA ALA A 15 2.61 21.55 -8.41
C ALA A 15 1.56 20.55 -7.90
N ASP A 16 0.26 20.84 -8.09
CA ASP A 16 -0.83 19.93 -7.76
C ASP A 16 -0.78 18.67 -8.67
N GLU A 17 -0.55 18.83 -9.98
CA GLU A 17 -0.44 17.71 -10.93
C GLU A 17 0.78 16.80 -10.66
N ALA A 18 1.96 17.38 -10.40
CA ALA A 18 3.19 16.62 -10.14
C ALA A 18 3.19 15.95 -8.75
N GLY A 19 2.61 16.61 -7.74
CA GLY A 19 2.48 16.09 -6.39
C GLY A 19 1.45 14.96 -6.29
N GLN A 20 0.35 15.06 -7.03
CA GLN A 20 -0.73 14.07 -7.03
C GLN A 20 -0.25 12.70 -7.52
N THR A 21 0.47 12.64 -8.64
CA THR A 21 0.96 11.35 -9.19
C THR A 21 1.97 10.68 -8.25
N THR A 22 2.89 11.45 -7.64
CA THR A 22 3.91 10.89 -6.73
C THR A 22 3.31 10.45 -5.39
N ALA A 23 2.37 11.21 -4.84
CA ALA A 23 1.74 10.91 -3.55
C ALA A 23 0.82 9.68 -3.65
N GLU A 24 0.09 9.51 -4.75
CA GLU A 24 -0.80 8.36 -4.97
C GLU A 24 -0.02 7.04 -4.97
N TYR A 25 1.09 6.95 -5.71
CA TYR A 25 1.93 5.75 -5.70
C TYR A 25 2.66 5.54 -4.37
N ALA A 26 3.12 6.62 -3.73
CA ALA A 26 3.74 6.52 -2.42
C ALA A 26 2.77 5.95 -1.38
N LEU A 27 1.51 6.36 -1.39
CA LEU A 27 0.48 5.82 -0.50
C LEU A 27 0.16 4.35 -0.78
N VAL A 28 0.13 3.93 -2.05
CA VAL A 28 -0.08 2.52 -2.41
C VAL A 28 1.08 1.65 -1.91
N ILE A 29 2.33 2.07 -2.11
CA ILE A 29 3.51 1.35 -1.64
C ILE A 29 3.52 1.29 -0.10
N LEU A 30 3.19 2.41 0.57
CA LEU A 30 3.12 2.47 2.03
C LEU A 30 2.04 1.53 2.58
N GLY A 31 0.84 1.54 1.99
CA GLY A 31 -0.24 0.62 2.36
C GLY A 31 0.14 -0.84 2.14
N SER A 32 0.80 -1.14 1.02
CA SER A 32 1.29 -2.49 0.72
C SER A 32 2.34 -2.96 1.72
N ALA A 33 3.29 -2.09 2.08
CA ALA A 33 4.31 -2.38 3.09
C ALA A 33 3.70 -2.62 4.47
N ALA A 34 2.67 -1.86 4.85
CA ALA A 34 1.95 -2.06 6.10
C ALA A 34 1.27 -3.44 6.14
N ILE A 35 0.55 -3.83 5.08
CA ILE A 35 -0.09 -5.14 4.98
C ILE A 35 0.95 -6.26 5.01
N ALA A 36 2.03 -6.13 4.25
CA ALA A 36 3.12 -7.11 4.22
C ALA A 36 3.73 -7.33 5.61
N THR A 37 3.98 -6.25 6.36
CA THR A 37 4.54 -6.32 7.71
C THR A 37 3.58 -6.98 8.69
N LEU A 38 2.27 -6.71 8.57
CA LEU A 38 1.23 -7.34 9.39
C LEU A 38 1.15 -8.85 9.13
N LEU A 39 1.16 -9.26 7.85
CA LEU A 39 1.20 -10.68 7.46
C LEU A 39 2.48 -11.36 7.96
N LEU A 40 3.64 -10.72 7.79
CA LEU A 40 4.91 -11.24 8.25
C LEU A 40 4.92 -11.43 9.77
N THR A 41 4.42 -10.45 10.52
CA THR A 41 4.34 -10.51 11.98
C THR A 41 3.40 -11.62 12.44
N TRP A 42 2.23 -11.73 11.82
CA TRP A 42 1.28 -12.81 12.10
C TRP A 42 1.91 -14.18 11.84
N ALA A 43 2.50 -14.38 10.66
CA ALA A 43 3.11 -15.64 10.27
C ALA A 43 4.23 -16.03 11.24
N SER A 44 5.09 -15.06 11.59
CA SER A 44 6.26 -15.28 12.46
C SER A 44 5.88 -15.54 13.92
N LYS A 45 4.90 -14.81 14.48
CA LYS A 45 4.52 -14.96 15.90
C LYS A 45 3.56 -16.11 16.16
N SER A 46 2.63 -16.38 15.25
CA SER A 46 1.52 -17.32 15.52
C SER A 46 1.77 -18.74 15.02
N GLY A 47 2.88 -18.97 14.32
CA GLY A 47 3.08 -20.18 13.52
C GLY A 47 2.03 -20.28 12.40
N GLY A 48 1.56 -19.13 11.90
CA GLY A 48 0.37 -19.03 11.06
C GLY A 48 0.44 -19.88 9.80
N ILE A 49 1.63 -19.97 9.20
CA ILE A 49 1.88 -20.80 8.01
C ILE A 49 1.68 -22.28 8.31
N THR A 50 2.26 -22.79 9.40
CA THR A 50 2.10 -24.19 9.82
C THR A 50 0.64 -24.52 10.08
N LYS A 51 -0.09 -23.66 10.82
CA LYS A 51 -1.51 -23.87 11.11
C LYS A 51 -2.39 -23.85 9.87
N LEU A 52 -2.12 -22.95 8.92
CA LEU A 52 -2.83 -22.93 7.64
C LEU A 52 -2.55 -24.21 6.84
N PHE A 53 -1.30 -24.65 6.83
CA PHE A 53 -0.90 -25.88 6.15
C PHE A 53 -1.58 -27.11 6.75
N ASP A 54 -1.57 -27.25 8.08
CA ASP A 54 -2.26 -28.32 8.80
C ASP A 54 -3.76 -28.34 8.50
N MET A 55 -4.39 -27.16 8.41
CA MET A 55 -5.81 -27.04 8.04
C MET A 55 -6.09 -27.50 6.60
N VAL A 56 -5.21 -27.16 5.65
CA VAL A 56 -5.37 -27.58 4.26
C VAL A 56 -5.13 -29.08 4.12
N VAL A 57 -4.04 -29.61 4.67
CA VAL A 57 -3.69 -31.04 4.61
C VAL A 57 -4.75 -31.88 5.31
N GLY A 58 -5.21 -31.47 6.50
CA GLY A 58 -6.26 -32.16 7.24
C GLY A 58 -7.61 -32.19 6.52
N ARG A 59 -7.87 -31.28 5.57
CA ARG A 59 -9.06 -31.35 4.71
C ARG A 59 -8.90 -32.30 3.52
N LEU A 60 -7.67 -32.52 3.06
CA LEU A 60 -7.38 -33.34 1.88
C LEU A 60 -7.16 -34.80 2.21
N ILE A 61 -6.62 -35.09 3.41
CA ILE A 61 -6.43 -36.44 3.91
C ILE A 61 -7.44 -36.64 5.04
N PRO A 62 -8.64 -37.18 4.75
CA PRO A 62 -9.51 -37.65 5.80
C PRO A 62 -8.80 -38.81 6.51
N GLY A 63 -8.64 -38.69 7.82
CA GLY A 63 -8.33 -39.83 8.69
C GLY A 63 -9.49 -40.83 8.71
#